data_AF-H0A199-F1
#
_entry.id   AF-H0A199-F1
#
_cell.length_a   1.000
_cell.length_b   1.000
_cell.length_c   1.000
_cell.angle_alpha   90.00
_cell.angle_beta   90.00
_cell.angle_gamma   90.00
#
_symmetry.space_group_name_H-M   'P 1'
#
loop_
_entity.id
_entity.type
_entity.pdbx_description
1 polymer ?
#
loop_
_entity_poly.entity_id
_entity_poly.type
_entity_poly.pdbx_seq_one_letter_code
_entity_poly.pdbx_strand_id
1 'polypeptide(L)'
;MTRLLVERIGGLDATVAALSEGGRQVRRSILSAYQSQHSDRWIPGDLIARLEEVAGEPLITAELARRAGFVLVRANGAAGECVMHKLAHLAADYADLQRATTEGLADGHLCEEDLARIERGAMELHRAIGNLLSTIQARRNKPGMMVIVEGGTRRGMAGVLAAVRGIWARRPEAKL
;
A
#
# COMPACT_ATOMS: atom_id res chain seq x y z
N MET A 1 25.24 3.85 -6.77
CA MET A 1 23.86 3.48 -6.37
C MET A 1 23.65 1.97 -6.41
N THR A 2 24.04 1.27 -7.49
CA THR A 2 24.01 -0.20 -7.61
C THR A 2 24.74 -0.94 -6.49
N ARG A 3 25.86 -0.39 -6.01
CA ARG A 3 26.60 -0.93 -4.86
C ARG A 3 25.73 -1.08 -3.60
N LEU A 4 24.90 -0.08 -3.30
CA LEU A 4 24.02 -0.10 -2.12
C LEU A 4 22.95 -1.20 -2.22
N LEU A 5 22.39 -1.44 -3.42
CA LEU A 5 21.45 -2.53 -3.64
C LEU A 5 22.11 -3.90 -3.44
N VAL A 6 23.30 -4.10 -4.00
CA VAL A 6 24.05 -5.36 -3.84
C VAL A 6 24.42 -5.61 -2.37
N GLU A 7 24.84 -4.59 -1.64
CA GLU A 7 25.10 -4.69 -0.20
C GLU A 7 23.82 -5.04 0.58
N ARG A 8 22.69 -4.43 0.24
CA ARG A 8 21.37 -4.69 0.86
C ARG A 8 20.87 -6.12 0.65
N ILE A 9 21.16 -6.72 -0.51
CA ILE A 9 20.79 -8.09 -0.87
C ILE A 9 21.70 -9.14 -0.17
N GLY A 10 22.83 -8.72 0.41
CA GLY A 10 23.79 -9.61 1.08
C GLY A 10 25.04 -9.90 0.27
N GLY A 11 25.38 -9.04 -0.69
CA GLY A 11 26.59 -9.11 -1.49
C GLY A 11 26.39 -9.65 -2.91
N LEU A 12 27.47 -9.68 -3.68
CA LEU A 12 27.47 -10.04 -5.11
C LEU A 12 26.94 -11.45 -5.36
N ASP A 13 27.33 -12.43 -4.54
CA ASP A 13 26.94 -13.83 -4.73
C ASP A 13 25.46 -14.06 -4.43
N ALA A 14 24.95 -13.46 -3.34
CA ALA A 14 23.52 -13.48 -3.02
C ALA A 14 22.69 -12.81 -4.13
N THR A 15 23.19 -11.70 -4.67
CA THR A 15 22.54 -10.98 -5.77
C THR A 15 22.51 -11.83 -7.05
N VAL A 16 23.62 -12.47 -7.42
CA VAL A 16 23.66 -13.36 -8.59
C VAL A 16 22.68 -14.52 -8.45
N ALA A 17 22.63 -15.15 -7.27
CA ALA A 17 21.72 -16.26 -7.00
C ALA A 17 20.26 -15.82 -7.14
N ALA A 18 19.86 -14.74 -6.46
CA ALA A 18 18.49 -14.23 -6.48
C ALA A 18 18.04 -13.73 -7.87
N LEU A 19 18.96 -13.19 -8.66
CA LEU A 19 18.65 -12.77 -10.04
C LEU A 19 18.56 -13.94 -11.02
N SER A 20 19.25 -15.05 -10.74
CA SER A 20 19.25 -16.23 -11.61
C SER A 20 18.03 -17.12 -11.40
N GLU A 21 17.31 -16.95 -10.28
CA GLU A 21 15.98 -17.52 -10.07
C GLU A 21 14.97 -16.86 -11.03
N GLY A 22 14.52 -17.63 -12.04
CA GLY A 22 13.63 -17.15 -13.11
C GLY A 22 14.18 -17.32 -14.53
N GLY A 23 15.30 -18.04 -14.71
CA GLY A 23 15.81 -18.44 -16.03
C GLY A 23 16.72 -17.42 -16.72
N ARG A 24 17.01 -16.28 -16.06
CA ARG A 24 17.92 -15.25 -16.58
C ARG A 24 19.27 -15.33 -15.87
N GLN A 25 20.27 -15.93 -16.51
CA GLN A 25 21.59 -16.07 -15.92
C GLN A 25 22.35 -14.74 -15.92
N VAL A 26 22.62 -14.18 -14.74
CA VAL A 26 23.45 -12.96 -14.58
C VAL A 26 24.84 -13.35 -14.09
N ARG A 27 25.90 -12.88 -14.77
CA ARG A 27 27.29 -13.18 -14.37
C ARG A 27 27.78 -12.18 -13.32
N ARG A 28 28.51 -12.69 -12.33
CA ARG A 28 29.18 -11.89 -11.28
C ARG A 28 30.03 -10.74 -11.83
N SER A 29 30.75 -11.00 -12.93
CA SER A 29 31.61 -10.01 -13.58
C SER A 29 30.83 -8.82 -14.14
N ILE A 30 29.60 -9.04 -14.61
CA ILE A 30 28.72 -7.99 -15.13
C ILE A 30 28.24 -7.10 -13.98
N LEU A 31 27.79 -7.69 -12.86
CA LEU A 31 27.35 -6.92 -11.69
C LEU A 31 28.51 -6.14 -11.04
N SER A 32 29.70 -6.74 -10.97
CA SER A 32 30.90 -6.06 -10.48
C SER A 32 31.25 -4.85 -11.35
N ALA A 33 31.16 -4.98 -12.68
CA ALA A 33 31.38 -3.86 -13.60
C ALA A 33 30.42 -2.69 -13.34
N TYR A 34 29.15 -2.97 -13.05
CA TYR A 34 28.14 -1.96 -12.73
C TYR A 34 28.28 -1.31 -11.34
N GLN A 35 29.13 -1.84 -10.46
CA GLN A 35 29.45 -1.21 -9.18
C GLN A 35 30.57 -0.17 -9.29
N SER A 36 31.36 -0.20 -10.37
CA SER A 36 32.45 0.76 -10.59
C SER A 36 31.91 2.14 -10.96
N GLN A 37 32.39 3.18 -10.27
CA GLN A 37 31.99 4.58 -10.52
C GLN A 37 32.49 5.12 -11.85
N HIS A 38 33.50 4.48 -12.46
CA HIS A 38 34.13 4.88 -13.72
C HIS A 38 33.73 3.97 -14.89
N SER A 39 32.65 3.21 -14.75
CA SER A 39 32.15 2.40 -15.86
C SER A 39 31.24 3.27 -16.73
N ASP A 40 31.59 3.46 -18.01
CA ASP A 40 30.71 4.06 -19.03
C ASP A 40 29.55 3.15 -19.45
N ARG A 41 29.28 2.09 -18.66
CA ARG A 41 28.25 1.10 -18.97
C ARG A 41 26.95 1.48 -18.28
N TRP A 42 25.91 1.60 -19.09
CA TRP A 42 24.55 1.78 -18.62
C TRP A 42 23.99 0.46 -18.09
N ILE A 43 23.30 0.52 -16.95
CA ILE A 43 22.57 -0.63 -16.41
C ILE A 43 21.20 -0.65 -17.09
N PRO A 44 20.80 -1.78 -17.71
CA PRO A 44 19.46 -1.94 -18.26
C PRO A 44 18.37 -1.69 -17.19
N GLY A 45 17.30 -0.97 -17.57
CA GLY A 45 16.24 -0.59 -16.62
C GLY A 45 15.47 -1.77 -16.04
N ASP A 46 15.32 -2.86 -16.80
CA ASP A 46 14.73 -4.11 -16.36
C ASP A 46 15.59 -4.83 -15.31
N LEU A 47 16.92 -4.74 -15.42
CA LEU A 47 17.84 -5.23 -14.39
C LEU A 47 17.75 -4.40 -13.11
N ILE A 48 17.59 -3.08 -13.22
CA ILE A 48 17.34 -2.20 -12.07
C ILE A 48 16.04 -2.59 -11.36
N ALA A 49 14.95 -2.76 -12.11
CA ALA A 49 13.66 -3.15 -11.54
C ALA A 49 13.75 -4.48 -10.78
N ARG A 50 14.45 -5.48 -11.35
CA ARG A 50 14.65 -6.78 -10.70
C ARG A 50 15.54 -6.67 -9.46
N LEU A 51 16.60 -5.86 -9.50
CA LEU A 51 17.45 -5.62 -8.33
C LEU A 51 16.66 -4.98 -7.18
N GLU A 52 15.81 -4.01 -7.47
CA GLU A 52 14.95 -3.36 -6.48
C GLU A 52 13.85 -4.29 -5.95
N GLU A 53 13.30 -5.16 -6.81
CA GLU A 53 12.36 -6.20 -6.41
C GLU A 53 12.99 -7.17 -5.40
N VAL A 54 14.19 -7.67 -5.69
CA VAL A 54 14.94 -8.57 -4.79
C VAL A 54 15.35 -7.85 -3.51
N ALA A 55 15.74 -6.58 -3.59
CA ALA A 55 16.06 -5.78 -2.41
C ALA A 55 14.82 -5.40 -1.57
N GLY A 56 13.61 -5.57 -2.12
CA GLY A 56 12.34 -5.21 -1.49
C GLY A 56 12.04 -3.70 -1.44
N GLU A 57 12.91 -2.87 -2.01
CA GLU A 57 12.86 -1.41 -1.92
C GLU A 57 13.38 -0.70 -3.20
N PRO A 58 12.71 0.37 -3.65
CA PRO A 58 13.03 1.11 -4.89
C PRO A 58 14.13 2.17 -4.72
N LEU A 59 15.33 1.77 -4.29
CA LEU A 59 16.38 2.73 -3.91
C LEU A 59 16.88 3.61 -5.08
N ILE A 60 17.08 3.02 -6.27
CA ILE A 60 17.50 3.74 -7.47
C ILE A 60 16.34 4.58 -8.00
N THR A 61 15.15 3.99 -8.11
CA THR A 61 13.95 4.64 -8.62
C THR A 61 13.54 5.84 -7.75
N ALA A 62 13.66 5.74 -6.42
CA ALA A 62 13.40 6.85 -5.50
C ALA A 62 14.39 8.01 -5.68
N GLU A 63 15.67 7.70 -5.86
CA GLU A 63 16.70 8.71 -6.10
C GLU A 63 16.56 9.38 -7.48
N LEU A 64 16.18 8.62 -8.52
CA LEU A 64 15.86 9.17 -9.83
C LEU A 64 14.65 10.11 -9.76
N ALA A 65 13.58 9.71 -9.06
CA ALA A 65 12.43 10.58 -8.81
C ALA A 65 12.84 11.85 -8.08
N ARG A 66 13.66 11.75 -7.01
CA ARG A 66 14.14 12.89 -6.24
C ARG A 66 14.93 13.89 -7.09
N ARG A 67 15.82 13.40 -7.95
CA ARG A 67 16.61 14.25 -8.86
C ARG A 67 15.73 14.99 -9.87
N ALA A 68 14.62 14.39 -10.27
CA ALA A 68 13.64 15.00 -11.15
C ALA A 68 12.66 15.95 -10.41
N GLY A 69 12.78 16.13 -9.08
CA GLY A 69 11.87 16.95 -8.29
C GLY A 69 10.57 16.24 -7.86
N PHE A 70 10.54 14.92 -7.97
CA PHE A 70 9.40 14.08 -7.57
C PHE A 70 9.70 13.33 -6.28
N VAL A 71 8.66 12.85 -5.61
CA VAL A 71 8.78 11.90 -4.50
C VAL A 71 8.10 10.60 -4.88
N LEU A 72 8.79 9.48 -4.63
CA LEU A 72 8.21 8.15 -4.80
C LEU A 72 7.36 7.81 -3.58
N VAL A 73 6.10 7.44 -3.82
CA VAL A 73 5.18 7.01 -2.77
C VAL A 73 4.65 5.61 -3.07
N ARG A 74 4.38 4.82 -2.03
CA ARG A 74 3.65 3.56 -2.21
C ARG A 74 2.23 3.90 -2.69
N ALA A 75 1.79 3.30 -3.79
CA ALA A 75 0.49 3.57 -4.40
C ALA A 75 -0.70 3.22 -3.49
N ASN A 76 -0.46 2.41 -2.46
CA ASN A 76 -1.47 1.94 -1.53
C ASN A 76 -1.80 3.00 -0.45
N GLY A 77 -2.33 4.13 -0.91
CA GLY A 77 -3.07 5.10 -0.12
C GLY A 77 -4.45 5.45 -0.69
N ALA A 78 -4.78 4.99 -1.90
CA ALA A 78 -5.90 5.54 -2.68
C ALA A 78 -7.06 4.57 -3.01
N ALA A 79 -7.01 3.28 -2.63
CA ALA A 79 -7.97 2.28 -3.12
C ALA A 79 -8.68 1.42 -2.06
N GLY A 80 -8.79 1.89 -0.82
CA GLY A 80 -9.76 1.32 0.13
C GLY A 80 -10.56 2.46 0.69
N GLU A 81 -11.88 2.29 0.87
CA GLU A 81 -12.70 3.20 1.70
C GLU A 81 -11.84 3.81 2.79
N CYS A 82 -11.80 5.14 2.85
CA CYS A 82 -10.97 5.86 3.80
C CYS A 82 -11.19 5.23 5.17
N VAL A 83 -10.13 4.84 5.88
CA VAL A 83 -10.27 4.29 7.25
C VAL A 83 -11.09 5.25 8.10
N MET A 84 -10.97 6.55 7.85
CA MET A 84 -11.80 7.59 8.48
C MET A 84 -13.30 7.45 8.17
N HIS A 85 -13.67 7.01 6.97
CA HIS A 85 -15.07 6.74 6.63
C HIS A 85 -15.61 5.54 7.40
N LYS A 86 -14.83 4.44 7.49
CA LYS A 86 -15.19 3.28 8.31
C LYS A 86 -15.25 3.62 9.80
N LEU A 87 -14.36 4.50 10.27
CA LEU A 87 -14.35 4.99 11.64
C LEU A 87 -15.58 5.88 11.94
N ALA A 88 -16.01 6.69 10.97
CA ALA A 88 -17.23 7.49 11.09
C ALA A 88 -18.49 6.61 11.19
N HIS A 89 -18.59 5.56 10.37
CA HIS A 89 -19.68 4.58 10.48
C HIS A 89 -19.66 3.86 11.83
N LEU A 90 -18.48 3.42 12.28
CA LEU A 90 -18.33 2.78 13.60
C LEU A 90 -18.81 3.70 14.74
N ALA A 91 -18.51 5.00 14.65
CA ALA A 91 -18.96 5.97 15.63
C ALA A 91 -20.48 6.19 15.60
N ALA A 92 -21.10 6.15 14.42
CA ALA A 92 -22.55 6.22 14.27
C ALA A 92 -23.23 4.99 14.88
N ASP A 93 -22.76 3.79 14.54
CA ASP A 93 -23.30 2.52 15.07
C ASP A 93 -23.20 2.46 16.61
N TYR A 94 -22.08 2.94 17.17
CA TYR A 94 -21.91 3.04 18.62
C TYR A 94 -22.90 4.02 19.25
N ALA A 95 -23.10 5.19 18.62
CA ALA A 95 -24.05 6.18 19.10
C ALA A 95 -25.51 5.67 19.06
N ASP A 96 -25.86 4.89 18.03
CA ASP A 96 -27.19 4.29 17.90
C ASP A 96 -27.42 3.19 18.95
N LEU A 97 -26.42 2.33 19.21
CA LEU A 97 -26.46 1.37 20.30
C LEU A 97 -26.64 2.07 21.65
N GLN A 98 -25.85 3.11 21.92
CA GLN A 98 -25.94 3.88 23.16
C GLN A 98 -27.31 4.53 23.33
N ARG A 99 -27.89 5.05 22.24
CA ARG A 99 -29.25 5.60 22.24
C ARG A 99 -30.29 4.54 22.58
N ALA A 100 -30.24 3.37 21.93
CA ALA A 100 -31.16 2.27 22.22
C ALA A 100 -31.08 1.82 23.69
N THR A 101 -29.86 1.74 24.25
CA THR A 101 -29.66 1.38 25.66
C THR A 101 -30.20 2.44 26.62
N THR A 102 -29.97 3.73 26.34
CA THR A 102 -30.41 4.82 27.21
C THR A 102 -31.92 5.05 27.15
N GLU A 103 -32.53 4.96 25.97
CA GLU A 103 -33.99 5.02 25.80
C GLU A 103 -34.68 3.84 26.47
N GLY A 104 -34.17 2.62 26.28
CA GLY A 104 -34.76 1.42 26.89
C GLY A 104 -34.62 1.39 28.41
N LEU A 105 -33.63 2.08 28.99
CA LEU A 105 -33.47 2.18 30.45
C LEU A 105 -34.18 3.41 31.05
N ALA A 106 -34.90 4.21 30.26
CA ALA A 106 -35.46 5.48 30.73
C ALA A 106 -36.50 5.30 31.85
N ASP A 107 -37.24 4.19 31.85
CA ASP A 107 -38.22 3.82 32.88
C ASP A 107 -37.65 2.85 33.95
N GLY A 108 -36.34 2.59 33.88
CA GLY A 108 -35.61 1.71 34.79
C GLY A 108 -35.69 0.21 34.46
N HIS A 109 -36.37 -0.20 33.39
CA HIS A 109 -36.53 -1.61 33.03
C HIS A 109 -36.38 -1.84 31.52
N LEU A 110 -35.55 -2.81 31.13
CA LEU A 110 -35.47 -3.24 29.74
C LEU A 110 -36.59 -4.23 29.42
N CYS A 111 -37.48 -3.87 28.50
CA CYS A 111 -38.44 -4.82 27.95
C CYS A 111 -37.81 -5.70 26.87
N GLU A 112 -38.51 -6.76 26.43
CA GLU A 112 -37.99 -7.66 25.38
C GLU A 112 -37.69 -6.93 24.07
N GLU A 113 -38.46 -5.89 23.72
CA GLU A 113 -38.22 -5.08 22.52
C GLU A 113 -36.92 -4.28 22.63
N ASP A 114 -36.64 -3.69 23.79
CA ASP A 114 -35.39 -2.98 24.04
C ASP A 114 -34.19 -3.92 24.01
N LEU A 115 -34.30 -5.09 24.65
CA LEU A 115 -33.26 -6.11 24.62
C LEU A 115 -32.94 -6.53 23.19
N ALA A 116 -33.95 -6.80 22.38
CA ALA A 116 -33.77 -7.18 20.97
C ALA A 116 -33.15 -6.04 20.15
N ARG A 117 -33.50 -4.78 20.43
CA ARG A 117 -32.93 -3.60 19.76
C ARG A 117 -31.45 -3.39 20.13
N ILE A 118 -31.11 -3.52 21.41
CA ILE A 118 -29.74 -3.44 21.92
C ILE A 118 -28.88 -4.57 21.34
N GLU A 119 -29.41 -5.80 21.30
CA GLU A 119 -28.70 -6.95 20.75
C GLU A 119 -28.37 -6.75 19.27
N ARG A 120 -29.32 -6.27 18.46
CA ARG A 120 -29.07 -5.93 17.05
C ARG A 120 -27.97 -4.88 16.90
N GLY A 121 -28.07 -3.77 17.65
CA GLY A 121 -27.05 -2.71 17.60
C GLY A 121 -25.66 -3.20 18.02
N ALA A 122 -25.57 -4.09 19.01
CA ALA A 122 -24.32 -4.69 19.43
C ALA A 122 -23.71 -5.60 18.34
N MET A 123 -24.53 -6.39 17.64
CA MET A 123 -24.07 -7.23 16.53
C MET A 123 -23.59 -6.38 15.34
N GLU A 124 -24.29 -5.30 15.03
CA GLU A 124 -23.91 -4.35 13.96
C GLU A 124 -22.57 -3.68 14.28
N LEU A 125 -22.40 -3.18 15.50
CA LEU A 125 -21.15 -2.61 15.97
C LEU A 125 -20.00 -3.63 15.89
N HIS A 126 -20.23 -4.87 16.34
CA HIS A 126 -19.21 -5.92 16.27
C HIS A 126 -18.79 -6.22 14.82
N ARG A 127 -19.75 -6.24 13.89
CA ARG A 127 -19.49 -6.39 12.45
C ARG A 127 -18.67 -5.22 11.90
N ALA A 128 -18.99 -3.99 12.29
CA ALA A 128 -18.26 -2.80 11.88
C ALA A 128 -16.79 -2.82 12.37
N ILE A 129 -16.56 -3.24 13.62
CA ILE A 129 -15.21 -3.45 14.18
C ILE A 129 -14.45 -4.50 13.38
N GLY A 130 -15.07 -5.66 13.10
CA GLY A 130 -14.48 -6.71 12.27
C GLY A 130 -14.05 -6.20 10.89
N ASN A 131 -14.93 -5.46 10.22
CA ASN A 131 -14.65 -4.85 8.92
C ASN A 131 -13.48 -3.85 8.96
N LEU A 132 -13.39 -3.03 10.02
CA LEU A 132 -12.28 -2.10 10.22
C LEU A 132 -10.96 -2.85 10.43
N LEU A 133 -10.94 -3.87 11.29
CA LEU A 133 -9.77 -4.69 11.55
C LEU A 133 -9.29 -5.43 10.29
N SER A 134 -10.19 -6.04 9.53
CA SER A 134 -9.85 -6.66 8.24
C SER A 134 -9.27 -5.65 7.26
N THR A 135 -9.79 -4.42 7.24
CA THR A 135 -9.25 -3.33 6.40
C THR A 135 -7.82 -2.95 6.81
N ILE A 136 -7.55 -2.86 8.11
CA ILE A 136 -6.22 -2.57 8.64
C ILE A 136 -5.24 -3.71 8.33
N GLN A 137 -5.66 -4.96 8.53
CA GLN A 137 -4.84 -6.14 8.24
C GLN A 137 -4.54 -6.30 6.74
N ALA A 138 -5.53 -6.05 5.88
CA ALA A 138 -5.34 -6.06 4.43
C ALA A 138 -4.37 -4.97 3.96
N ARG A 139 -4.26 -3.84 4.68
CA ARG A 139 -3.23 -2.81 4.43
C ARG A 139 -1.84 -3.25 4.91
N ARG A 140 -1.76 -4.08 5.95
CA ARG A 140 -0.51 -4.63 6.49
C ARG A 140 0.11 -5.71 5.58
N ASN A 141 -0.71 -6.47 4.86
CA ASN A 141 -0.29 -7.72 4.19
C ASN A 141 -0.21 -7.68 2.64
N LYS A 142 -0.25 -6.52 1.96
CA LYS A 142 -0.23 -6.47 0.48
C LYS A 142 1.15 -6.08 -0.12
N PRO A 143 1.68 -6.83 -1.11
CA PRO A 143 2.84 -6.40 -1.89
C PRO A 143 2.46 -5.15 -2.72
N GLY A 144 3.19 -4.07 -2.52
CA GLY A 144 2.80 -2.73 -2.99
C GLY A 144 3.32 -2.39 -4.39
N MET A 145 2.43 -1.89 -5.26
CA MET A 145 2.79 -1.16 -6.48
C MET A 145 3.24 0.28 -6.11
N MET A 146 4.16 0.86 -6.86
CA MET A 146 4.78 2.16 -6.57
C MET A 146 4.33 3.22 -7.58
N VAL A 147 4.11 4.46 -7.12
CA VAL A 147 3.69 5.60 -7.96
C VAL A 147 4.58 6.81 -7.68
N ILE A 148 4.91 7.56 -8.73
CA ILE A 148 5.72 8.80 -8.67
C ILE A 148 4.77 10.00 -8.62
N VAL A 149 5.00 10.95 -7.71
CA VAL A 149 4.16 12.16 -7.54
C VAL A 149 5.01 13.43 -7.61
N GLU A 150 4.54 14.47 -8.31
CA GLU A 150 5.21 15.78 -8.41
C GLU A 150 5.34 16.44 -7.03
N GLY A 151 6.57 16.84 -6.67
CA GLY A 151 6.86 17.50 -5.41
C GLY A 151 6.42 18.97 -5.42
N GLY A 152 5.13 19.23 -5.18
CA GLY A 152 4.59 20.60 -5.14
C GLY A 152 3.43 20.78 -4.15
N THR A 153 3.74 21.20 -2.92
CA THR A 153 2.83 21.79 -1.89
C THR A 153 1.67 20.90 -1.35
N ARG A 154 1.31 21.14 -0.08
CA ARG A 154 0.33 20.39 0.75
C ARG A 154 -1.12 20.28 0.19
N ARG A 155 -1.40 20.64 -1.06
CA ARG A 155 -2.71 20.49 -1.74
C ARG A 155 -2.81 19.28 -2.69
N GLY A 156 -1.73 18.51 -2.88
CA GLY A 156 -1.64 17.47 -3.93
C GLY A 156 -2.44 16.17 -3.71
N MET A 157 -3.00 15.90 -2.53
CA MET A 157 -3.70 14.62 -2.28
C MET A 157 -4.95 14.41 -3.16
N ALA A 158 -5.61 15.49 -3.59
CA ALA A 158 -6.76 15.40 -4.51
C ALA A 158 -6.33 15.03 -5.95
N GLY A 159 -5.15 15.46 -6.40
CA GLY A 159 -4.61 15.14 -7.74
C GLY A 159 -4.16 13.68 -7.87
N VAL A 160 -3.64 13.09 -6.80
CA VAL A 160 -3.22 11.68 -6.76
C VAL A 160 -4.40 10.73 -6.99
N LEU A 161 -5.57 11.04 -6.42
CA LEU A 161 -6.80 10.26 -6.64
C LEU A 161 -7.31 10.35 -8.09
N ALA A 162 -7.17 11.50 -8.74
CA ALA A 162 -7.57 11.70 -10.13
C ALA A 162 -6.65 10.96 -11.12
N ALA A 163 -5.32 11.00 -10.90
CA ALA A 163 -4.35 10.30 -11.75
C ALA A 163 -4.51 8.78 -11.66
N VAL A 164 -4.71 8.23 -10.45
CA VAL A 164 -4.92 6.79 -10.25
C VAL A 164 -6.26 6.31 -10.84
N ARG A 165 -7.34 7.11 -10.73
CA ARG A 165 -8.62 6.81 -11.40
C ARG A 165 -8.51 6.83 -12.93
N GLY A 166 -7.76 7.77 -13.50
CA GLY A 166 -7.59 7.90 -14.95
C GLY A 166 -6.79 6.77 -15.60
N ILE A 167 -5.95 6.07 -14.83
CA ILE A 167 -5.18 4.90 -15.30
C ILE A 167 -6.05 3.63 -15.25
N TRP A 168 -6.91 3.48 -14.23
CA TRP A 168 -7.83 2.35 -14.14
C TRP A 168 -9.02 2.43 -15.10
N ALA A 169 -9.48 3.64 -15.46
CA ALA A 169 -10.57 3.83 -16.43
C ALA A 169 -10.17 3.56 -17.90
N ARG A 170 -8.88 3.37 -18.20
CA ARG A 170 -8.36 3.15 -19.57
C ARG A 170 -7.84 1.74 -19.83
N ARG A 171 -8.31 0.73 -19.10
CA ARG A 171 -8.16 -0.65 -19.57
C ARG A 171 -9.30 -0.96 -20.54
N PRO A 172 -9.07 -1.04 -21.87
CA PRO A 172 -10.04 -1.68 -22.74
C PRO A 172 -10.15 -3.14 -22.29
N GLU A 173 -11.38 -3.63 -22.15
CA GLU A 173 -11.67 -5.04 -21.95
C GLU A 173 -10.98 -5.83 -23.08
N ALA A 174 -9.94 -6.58 -22.71
CA ALA A 174 -9.36 -7.57 -23.60
C ALA A 174 -10.39 -8.69 -23.74
N LYS A 175 -11.14 -8.67 -24.84
CA LYS A 175 -11.95 -9.79 -25.30
C LYS A 175 -11.02 -10.99 -25.52
N LEU A 176 -11.22 -12.04 -24.74
CA LEU A 176 -10.90 -13.42 -25.09
C LEU A 176 -12.18 -14.07 -25.63
#